data_AF-A0A2S8ZEV9-F1
#
_entry.id   AF-A0A2S8ZEV9-F1
#
_cell.length_a   1.000
_cell.length_b   1.000
_cell.length_c   1.000
_cell.angle_alpha   90.00
_cell.angle_beta   90.00
_cell.angle_gamma   90.00
#
_symmetry.space_group_name_H-M   'P 1'
#
loop_
_entity.id
_entity.type
_entity.pdbx_description
1 polymer ?
#
loop_
_entity_poly.entity_id
_entity_poly.type
_entity_poly.pdbx_seq_one_letter_code
_entity_poly.pdbx_strand_id
1 'polypeptide(L)'
;MKKTLFVISSLFFVGCASSNDMLYTQDEEQSLNLKETLPSVSNKMLALNGGEITLMDLDLNKTLIQPSGGGCSFETGYNIDNIYTSTAAFGPNPLTFFGYTIRGYGMPRTDGFLWKGIRLQAENIPATVFSRGQSRLVNNLFENALSIEFPFEPNATYEITLKSFIEDIIRTEKHDQYRLNDDNHNPQQSEAFPIVAVELANVPEIIGNDPCAKRPVLNNRFVSANYYKTQKAEIVVPPSSQQKTFVFNFSTTEAKNAFILYYLPERGSDPYIPESFFGMHLTGIRIIKKPFDPTHVVPPRVTNPDPSLPCGFRGGC
;
A
#
# COMPACT_ATOMS: atom_id res chain seq x y z
N MET A 1 73.10 -2.57 31.86
CA MET A 1 72.27 -3.73 32.25
C MET A 1 71.09 -3.24 33.08
N LYS A 2 69.86 -3.29 32.54
CA LYS A 2 68.62 -3.09 33.31
C LYS A 2 67.63 -4.16 32.84
N LYS A 3 67.27 -5.06 33.74
CA LYS A 3 66.21 -6.06 33.58
C LYS A 3 64.96 -5.47 34.22
N THR A 4 63.82 -5.54 33.54
CA THR A 4 62.53 -5.15 34.11
C THR A 4 61.57 -6.31 34.01
N LEU A 5 60.96 -6.59 35.16
CA LEU A 5 60.17 -7.75 35.56
C LEU A 5 58.77 -7.73 34.90
N PHE A 6 58.29 -8.89 34.47
CA PHE A 6 56.86 -9.14 34.24
C PHE A 6 56.22 -9.55 35.57
N VAL A 7 55.13 -8.87 35.95
CA VAL A 7 54.24 -9.31 37.03
C VAL A 7 52.88 -9.65 36.41
N ILE A 8 52.52 -10.91 36.56
CA ILE A 8 51.21 -11.49 36.32
C ILE A 8 50.35 -11.18 37.56
N SER A 9 49.12 -10.75 37.36
CA SER A 9 48.07 -10.91 38.37
C SER A 9 46.73 -11.13 37.68
N SER A 10 46.28 -12.37 37.82
CA SER A 10 44.99 -12.94 37.44
C SER A 10 43.83 -12.39 38.27
N LEU A 11 42.73 -12.01 37.62
CA LEU A 11 41.40 -12.02 38.23
C LEU A 11 40.40 -12.65 37.28
N PHE A 12 40.08 -13.92 37.54
CA PHE A 12 38.80 -14.53 37.20
C PHE A 12 37.83 -14.15 38.33
N PHE A 13 36.72 -13.49 38.00
CA PHE A 13 35.45 -13.75 38.68
C PHE A 13 34.32 -13.71 37.67
N VAL A 14 33.70 -14.88 37.55
CA VAL A 14 32.42 -15.14 36.91
C VAL A 14 31.32 -14.42 37.71
N GLY A 15 30.49 -13.66 37.02
CA GLY A 15 29.22 -13.18 37.52
C GLY A 15 28.15 -13.45 36.46
N CYS A 16 27.49 -14.61 36.55
CA CYS A 16 26.22 -14.84 35.87
C CYS A 16 25.15 -13.98 36.55
N ALA A 17 24.65 -12.98 35.85
CA ALA A 17 23.32 -12.42 36.09
C ALA A 17 22.55 -12.51 34.78
N SER A 18 21.65 -13.48 34.71
CA SER A 18 20.68 -13.63 33.65
C SER A 18 19.63 -12.53 33.78
N SER A 19 19.60 -11.63 32.80
CA SER A 19 18.42 -10.85 32.44
C SER A 19 18.44 -10.70 30.93
N ASN A 20 17.62 -11.51 30.26
CA ASN A 20 17.27 -11.29 28.86
C ASN A 20 16.46 -10.00 28.79
N ASP A 21 17.14 -8.86 28.68
CA ASP A 21 16.53 -7.63 28.20
C ASP A 21 17.14 -7.36 26.83
N MET A 22 16.45 -7.88 25.82
CA MET A 22 16.77 -7.67 24.42
C MET A 22 16.24 -6.29 24.03
N LEU A 23 16.94 -5.25 24.46
CA LEU A 23 16.79 -3.91 23.89
C LEU A 23 17.45 -3.94 22.50
N TYR A 24 16.64 -4.21 21.47
CA TYR A 24 17.01 -3.84 20.10
C TYR A 24 16.92 -2.31 20.00
N THR A 25 18.04 -1.64 20.29
CA THR A 25 18.28 -0.28 19.84
C THR A 25 18.39 -0.31 18.32
N GLN A 26 17.33 0.11 17.62
CA GLN A 26 17.34 0.37 16.17
C GLN A 26 17.94 1.73 15.81
N ASP A 27 18.62 2.40 16.75
CA ASP A 27 19.19 3.74 16.59
C ASP A 27 20.72 3.77 16.80
N GLU A 28 21.47 2.84 16.16
CA GLU A 28 22.91 3.04 15.96
C GLU A 28 23.24 3.18 14.46
N GLU A 29 23.34 4.45 14.07
CA GLU A 29 24.19 5.02 13.02
C GLU A 29 24.22 4.35 11.64
N GLN A 30 23.38 4.85 10.73
CA GLN A 30 23.82 5.15 9.37
C GLN A 30 23.51 6.61 9.03
N SER A 31 24.25 7.52 9.67
CA SER A 31 24.52 8.85 9.13
C SER A 31 25.52 8.74 7.96
N LEU A 32 25.13 8.04 6.89
CA LEU A 32 25.85 8.11 5.62
C LEU A 32 25.21 9.22 4.80
N ASN A 33 25.95 10.33 4.69
CA ASN A 33 25.73 11.42 3.75
C ASN A 33 25.23 10.89 2.39
N LEU A 34 23.93 11.02 2.15
CA LEU A 34 23.21 10.38 1.06
C LEU A 34 23.32 11.20 -0.24
N LYS A 35 24.54 11.61 -0.60
CA LYS A 35 24.81 12.33 -1.86
C LYS A 35 25.97 11.79 -2.70
N GLU A 36 26.74 10.80 -2.23
CA GLU A 36 27.89 10.30 -3.03
C GLU A 36 28.11 8.76 -3.05
N THR A 37 27.19 7.92 -2.56
CA THR A 37 27.43 6.46 -2.51
C THR A 37 26.33 5.62 -3.17
N LEU A 38 26.13 5.88 -4.47
CA LEU A 38 25.74 4.85 -5.45
C LEU A 38 26.93 4.55 -6.38
N PRO A 39 28.07 4.07 -5.84
CA PRO A 39 28.82 3.08 -6.61
C PRO A 39 29.52 2.05 -5.71
N SER A 40 28.89 0.90 -5.41
CA SER A 40 29.65 -0.35 -5.12
C SER A 40 28.85 -1.65 -5.07
N VAL A 41 27.52 -1.66 -5.33
CA VAL A 41 26.81 -2.93 -5.59
C VAL A 41 27.15 -3.50 -6.99
N SER A 42 27.94 -2.77 -7.79
CA SER A 42 28.29 -3.12 -9.17
C SER A 42 29.34 -4.25 -9.31
N ASN A 43 30.07 -4.66 -8.28
CA ASN A 43 31.20 -5.61 -8.44
C ASN A 43 31.01 -7.00 -7.84
N LYS A 44 29.75 -7.40 -7.57
CA LYS A 44 29.36 -8.81 -7.45
C LYS A 44 28.30 -9.23 -8.49
N MET A 45 28.25 -8.54 -9.64
CA MET A 45 27.63 -9.11 -10.84
C MET A 45 28.57 -10.16 -11.47
N LEU A 46 28.72 -11.29 -10.77
CA LEU A 46 29.22 -12.50 -11.40
C LEU A 46 28.05 -13.13 -12.17
N ALA A 47 28.08 -12.88 -13.48
CA ALA A 47 27.48 -13.67 -14.55
C ALA A 47 26.54 -14.82 -14.09
N LEU A 48 25.26 -14.50 -13.94
CA LEU A 48 24.16 -15.46 -14.04
C LEU A 48 23.17 -14.83 -15.02
N ASN A 49 23.07 -15.44 -16.20
CA ASN A 49 22.09 -15.32 -17.29
C ASN A 49 21.10 -14.15 -17.20
N GLY A 50 20.90 -13.42 -18.31
CA GLY A 50 19.94 -12.32 -18.49
C GLY A 50 18.51 -12.62 -18.01
N GLY A 51 18.36 -12.63 -16.69
CA GLY A 51 17.37 -13.38 -15.95
C GLY A 51 16.99 -12.56 -14.74
N GLU A 52 15.86 -12.95 -14.17
CA GLU A 52 15.08 -12.15 -13.23
C GLU A 52 15.91 -11.70 -12.01
N ILE A 53 15.77 -10.42 -11.62
CA ILE A 53 16.45 -9.80 -10.48
C ILE A 53 15.40 -9.32 -9.49
N THR A 54 15.41 -9.84 -8.26
CA THR A 54 14.58 -9.29 -7.17
C THR A 54 15.17 -7.96 -6.70
N LEU A 55 14.39 -6.88 -6.81
CA LEU A 55 14.80 -5.54 -6.43
C LEU A 55 14.22 -5.10 -5.07
N MET A 56 13.05 -5.62 -4.71
CA MET A 56 12.39 -5.36 -3.43
C MET A 56 11.75 -6.66 -2.95
N ASP A 57 11.94 -6.98 -1.67
CA ASP A 57 11.25 -8.09 -1.01
C ASP A 57 10.95 -7.66 0.44
N LEU A 58 9.79 -7.03 0.62
CA LEU A 58 9.31 -6.54 1.90
C LEU A 58 8.41 -7.59 2.55
N ASP A 59 8.88 -8.18 3.64
CA ASP A 59 8.05 -8.98 4.54
C ASP A 59 7.42 -8.09 5.63
N LEU A 60 6.12 -7.84 5.46
CA LEU A 60 5.29 -7.05 6.35
C LEU A 60 4.41 -7.95 7.24
N ASN A 61 4.54 -9.28 7.17
CA ASN A 61 3.73 -10.23 7.95
C ASN A 61 4.23 -10.39 9.39
N LYS A 62 4.50 -9.26 10.03
CA LYS A 62 4.97 -9.15 11.41
C LYS A 62 4.37 -7.91 12.04
N THR A 63 4.53 -7.81 13.34
CA THR A 63 4.22 -6.61 14.10
C THR A 63 5.12 -5.47 13.65
N LEU A 64 4.54 -4.31 13.34
CA LEU A 64 5.29 -3.18 12.82
C LEU A 64 5.17 -2.00 13.78
N ILE A 65 6.26 -1.24 13.93
CA ILE A 65 6.21 0.04 14.64
C ILE A 65 5.19 0.94 13.92
N GLN A 66 4.42 1.68 14.71
CA GLN A 66 3.45 2.64 14.18
C GLN A 66 4.18 3.79 13.46
N PRO A 67 3.85 4.08 12.19
CA PRO A 67 4.42 5.23 11.49
C PRO A 67 3.98 6.51 12.19
N SER A 68 4.90 7.42 12.49
CA SER A 68 4.59 8.71 13.13
C SER A 68 5.13 9.86 12.28
N GLY A 69 4.41 10.98 12.26
CA GLY A 69 4.81 12.18 11.50
C GLY A 69 4.32 12.23 10.06
N GLY A 70 3.42 11.33 9.65
CA GLY A 70 2.86 11.28 8.29
C GLY A 70 2.01 12.49 7.90
N GLY A 71 1.69 13.39 8.83
CA GLY A 71 0.96 14.64 8.58
C GLY A 71 -0.56 14.52 8.69
N CYS A 72 -1.09 13.33 8.98
CA CYS A 72 -2.50 13.13 9.32
C CYS A 72 -2.68 12.81 10.80
N SER A 73 -3.83 13.19 11.36
CA SER A 73 -4.29 12.77 12.67
C SER A 73 -5.68 12.14 12.59
N PHE A 74 -5.96 11.21 13.50
CA PHE A 74 -7.25 10.52 13.59
C PHE A 74 -7.61 10.24 15.04
N GLU A 75 -8.89 10.07 15.32
CA GLU A 75 -9.38 9.63 16.62
C GLU A 75 -9.32 8.10 16.72
N THR A 76 -8.83 7.61 17.85
CA THR A 76 -8.74 6.19 18.15
C THR A 76 -8.98 5.93 19.63
N GLY A 77 -9.49 4.75 19.97
CA GLY A 77 -9.85 4.40 21.33
C GLY A 77 -10.53 3.04 21.39
N TYR A 78 -10.45 2.38 22.55
CA TYR A 78 -11.10 1.08 22.77
C TYR A 78 -12.54 1.20 23.28
N ASN A 79 -12.92 2.37 23.81
CA ASN A 79 -14.27 2.72 24.27
C ASN A 79 -14.48 4.25 24.19
N ILE A 80 -15.72 4.72 24.43
CA ILE A 80 -16.10 6.13 24.27
C ILE A 80 -15.35 7.06 25.24
N ASP A 81 -14.95 6.55 26.40
CA ASP A 81 -14.22 7.28 27.44
C ASP A 81 -12.70 7.34 27.20
N ASN A 82 -12.20 6.62 26.19
CA ASN A 82 -10.76 6.52 25.86
C ASN A 82 -10.51 6.84 24.38
N ILE A 83 -11.25 7.79 23.82
CA ILE A 83 -10.98 8.33 22.49
C ILE A 83 -9.90 9.41 22.63
N TYR A 84 -8.80 9.24 21.91
CA TYR A 84 -7.71 10.20 21.83
C TYR A 84 -7.27 10.41 20.37
N THR A 85 -6.66 11.57 20.11
CA THR A 85 -6.09 11.88 18.80
C THR A 85 -4.72 11.23 18.66
N SER A 86 -4.53 10.47 17.59
CA SER A 86 -3.28 9.83 17.23
C SER A 86 -2.78 10.35 15.88
N THR A 87 -1.47 10.37 15.69
CA THR A 87 -0.78 10.69 14.42
C THR A 87 -0.10 9.44 13.81
N ALA A 88 -0.42 8.26 14.36
CA ALA A 88 0.19 6.98 14.06
C ALA A 88 -0.25 6.40 12.69
N ALA A 89 -0.06 7.15 11.60
CA ALA A 89 -0.44 6.75 10.26
C ALA A 89 0.55 7.28 9.20
N PHE A 90 0.60 6.56 8.07
CA PHE A 90 1.13 7.12 6.85
C PHE A 90 0.18 8.20 6.34
N GLY A 91 0.73 9.34 5.92
CA GLY A 91 -0.03 10.47 5.36
C GLY A 91 0.75 11.14 4.23
N PRO A 92 0.39 12.38 3.84
CA PRO A 92 1.02 13.03 2.70
C PRO A 92 2.52 13.30 2.90
N ASN A 93 2.97 13.47 4.15
CA ASN A 93 4.39 13.67 4.45
C ASN A 93 5.16 12.35 4.31
N PRO A 94 6.35 12.39 3.69
CA PRO A 94 7.14 11.18 3.49
C PRO A 94 7.68 10.68 4.82
N LEU A 95 7.63 9.36 5.01
CA LEU A 95 8.23 8.67 6.15
C LEU A 95 9.19 7.60 5.64
N THR A 96 10.35 7.48 6.28
CA THR A 96 11.26 6.36 6.00
C THR A 96 10.78 5.13 6.77
N PHE A 97 10.51 4.05 6.04
CA PHE A 97 10.07 2.78 6.62
C PHE A 97 10.70 1.62 5.83
N PHE A 98 11.34 0.67 6.51
CA PHE A 98 12.12 -0.42 5.90
C PHE A 98 13.19 0.03 4.87
N GLY A 99 13.78 1.21 5.07
CA GLY A 99 14.76 1.78 4.14
C GLY A 99 14.16 2.39 2.86
N TYR A 100 12.83 2.50 2.77
CA TYR A 100 12.13 3.15 1.67
C TYR A 100 11.39 4.40 2.16
N THR A 101 11.25 5.39 1.27
CA THR A 101 10.39 6.54 1.53
C THR A 101 8.95 6.18 1.16
N ILE A 102 8.04 6.27 2.14
CA ILE A 102 6.64 5.87 2.01
C ILE A 102 5.72 7.05 2.34
N ARG A 103 4.64 7.21 1.55
CA ARG A 103 3.55 8.17 1.77
C ARG A 103 2.21 7.44 1.81
N GLY A 104 1.23 8.01 2.50
CA GLY A 104 -0.12 7.48 2.60
C GLY A 104 -1.18 8.49 2.17
N TYR A 105 -2.31 7.96 1.69
CA TYR A 105 -3.54 8.71 1.45
C TYR A 105 -4.69 7.97 2.13
N GLY A 106 -5.46 8.71 2.94
CA GLY A 106 -6.54 8.17 3.76
C GLY A 106 -6.08 7.38 4.99
N MET A 107 -4.93 7.77 5.53
CA MET A 107 -4.39 7.27 6.80
C MET A 107 -4.14 5.75 6.88
N PRO A 108 -3.48 5.10 5.89
CA PRO A 108 -2.98 3.74 6.08
C PRO A 108 -2.11 3.65 7.33
N ARG A 109 -2.20 2.55 8.08
CA ARG A 109 -1.51 2.44 9.37
C ARG A 109 -1.10 1.02 9.70
N THR A 110 -0.11 0.90 10.56
CA THR A 110 0.32 -0.37 11.12
C THR A 110 -0.15 -0.49 12.56
N ASP A 111 0.07 -1.66 13.16
CA ASP A 111 -0.13 -1.84 14.59
C ASP A 111 1.01 -2.65 15.22
N GLY A 112 1.36 -2.25 16.44
CA GLY A 112 2.43 -2.83 17.22
C GLY A 112 2.01 -4.07 18.03
N PHE A 113 0.74 -4.49 18.00
CA PHE A 113 0.24 -5.51 18.91
C PHE A 113 -0.88 -6.39 18.33
N LEU A 114 -1.91 -5.80 17.74
CA LEU A 114 -3.19 -6.43 17.43
C LEU A 114 -3.23 -7.10 16.04
N TRP A 115 -2.57 -6.53 15.04
CA TRP A 115 -2.56 -7.09 13.69
C TRP A 115 -1.22 -6.90 12.99
N LYS A 116 -1.02 -7.68 11.92
CA LYS A 116 0.19 -7.66 11.09
C LYS A 116 -0.05 -6.89 9.80
N GLY A 117 1.02 -6.31 9.26
CA GLY A 117 0.99 -5.60 7.99
C GLY A 117 0.50 -4.15 8.06
N ILE A 118 0.39 -3.53 6.89
CA ILE A 118 -0.15 -2.18 6.71
C ILE A 118 -1.65 -2.32 6.41
N ARG A 119 -2.48 -1.70 7.22
CA ARG A 119 -3.94 -1.69 7.05
C ARG A 119 -4.35 -0.57 6.09
N LEU A 120 -5.12 -0.94 5.07
CA LEU A 120 -5.83 -0.05 4.17
C LEU A 120 -7.33 -0.33 4.26
N GLN A 121 -8.15 0.67 3.93
CA GLN A 121 -9.61 0.56 3.94
C GLN A 121 -10.21 1.07 2.63
N ALA A 122 -11.31 0.45 2.23
CA ALA A 122 -12.12 0.86 1.08
C ALA A 122 -13.59 0.74 1.45
N GLU A 123 -14.37 1.80 1.23
CA GLU A 123 -15.79 1.84 1.59
C GLU A 123 -16.60 2.61 0.55
N ASN A 124 -17.79 2.12 0.21
CA ASN A 124 -18.78 2.89 -0.52
C ASN A 124 -20.12 2.77 0.18
N ILE A 125 -20.79 3.90 0.41
CA ILE A 125 -22.14 3.96 0.93
C ILE A 125 -22.96 4.91 0.04
N PRO A 126 -24.27 4.68 -0.13
CA PRO A 126 -25.14 5.63 -0.79
C PRO A 126 -25.21 6.95 0.00
N ALA A 127 -25.11 8.08 -0.69
CA ALA A 127 -25.47 9.39 -0.16
C ALA A 127 -26.49 10.07 -1.07
N THR A 128 -27.49 10.71 -0.46
CA THR A 128 -28.46 11.51 -1.21
C THR A 128 -27.96 12.95 -1.30
N VAL A 129 -27.89 13.48 -2.52
CA VAL A 129 -27.62 14.90 -2.75
C VAL A 129 -28.79 15.55 -3.48
N PHE A 130 -29.10 16.78 -3.10
CA PHE A 130 -30.13 17.58 -3.76
C PHE A 130 -29.50 18.49 -4.80
N SER A 131 -29.92 18.37 -6.06
CA SER A 131 -29.48 19.24 -7.14
C SER A 131 -30.68 19.70 -7.95
N ARG A 132 -30.86 21.01 -8.09
CA ARG A 132 -31.93 21.63 -8.90
C ARG A 132 -33.33 21.07 -8.60
N GLY A 133 -33.63 20.79 -7.34
CA GLY A 133 -34.93 20.30 -6.88
C GLY A 133 -35.16 18.79 -7.05
N GLN A 134 -34.17 18.03 -7.52
CA GLN A 134 -34.21 16.57 -7.59
C GLN A 134 -33.19 15.96 -6.62
N SER A 135 -33.60 14.91 -5.92
CA SER A 135 -32.70 14.03 -5.17
C SER A 135 -32.07 13.03 -6.11
N ARG A 136 -30.76 12.83 -6.01
CA ARG A 136 -30.04 11.75 -6.69
C ARG A 136 -29.14 11.03 -5.71
N LEU A 137 -28.96 9.74 -5.93
CA LEU A 137 -27.95 8.98 -5.20
C LEU A 137 -26.58 9.24 -5.80
N VAL A 138 -25.59 9.42 -4.94
CA VAL A 138 -24.18 9.52 -5.30
C VAL A 138 -23.36 8.58 -4.43
N ASN A 139 -22.23 8.13 -4.97
CA ASN A 139 -21.24 7.40 -4.21
C ASN A 139 -20.66 8.29 -3.11
N ASN A 140 -20.60 7.77 -1.89
CA ASN A 140 -19.86 8.37 -0.79
C ASN A 140 -18.70 7.46 -0.43
N LEU A 141 -17.53 7.76 -0.98
CA LEU A 141 -16.40 6.86 -1.05
C LEU A 141 -15.42 7.09 0.12
N PHE A 142 -14.75 6.02 0.53
CA PHE A 142 -13.52 6.05 1.30
C PHE A 142 -12.48 5.25 0.52
N GLU A 143 -11.39 5.90 0.14
CA GLU A 143 -10.33 5.31 -0.68
C GLU A 143 -8.98 5.45 0.02
N ASN A 144 -8.13 4.43 -0.11
CA ASN A 144 -6.79 4.44 0.47
C ASN A 144 -5.73 4.22 -0.59
N ALA A 145 -4.56 4.81 -0.35
CA ALA A 145 -3.38 4.52 -1.14
C ALA A 145 -2.10 4.59 -0.33
N LEU A 146 -1.09 3.86 -0.78
CA LEU A 146 0.26 3.85 -0.25
C LEU A 146 1.23 4.04 -1.41
N SER A 147 2.12 5.02 -1.33
CA SER A 147 3.14 5.29 -2.33
C SER A 147 4.51 4.96 -1.75
N ILE A 148 5.34 4.26 -2.54
CA ILE A 148 6.72 3.92 -2.21
C ILE A 148 7.62 4.50 -3.30
N GLU A 149 8.57 5.35 -2.90
CA GLU A 149 9.60 5.87 -3.81
C GLU A 149 10.52 4.73 -4.24
N PHE A 150 10.57 4.48 -5.55
CA PHE A 150 11.37 3.41 -6.13
C PHE A 150 11.69 3.72 -7.61
N PRO A 151 12.97 3.69 -8.02
CA PRO A 151 13.35 3.97 -9.40
C PRO A 151 13.09 2.76 -10.32
N PHE A 152 12.15 2.89 -11.24
CA PHE A 152 11.91 1.96 -12.34
C PHE A 152 12.61 2.47 -13.60
N GLU A 153 13.50 1.67 -14.15
CA GLU A 153 14.21 1.95 -15.39
C GLU A 153 13.30 1.74 -16.61
N PRO A 154 13.53 2.46 -17.72
CA PRO A 154 12.89 2.15 -19.00
C PRO A 154 13.42 0.83 -19.58
N ASN A 155 12.67 0.25 -20.52
CA ASN A 155 13.00 -0.95 -21.27
C ASN A 155 13.25 -2.18 -20.39
N ALA A 156 12.46 -2.33 -19.33
CA ALA A 156 12.43 -3.51 -18.48
C ALA A 156 10.99 -3.94 -18.18
N THR A 157 10.81 -5.19 -17.78
CA THR A 157 9.53 -5.67 -17.25
C THR A 157 9.64 -5.81 -15.75
N TYR A 158 8.66 -5.32 -15.01
CA TYR A 158 8.57 -5.43 -13.57
C TYR A 158 7.38 -6.28 -13.19
N GLU A 159 7.62 -7.38 -12.47
CA GLU A 159 6.59 -8.15 -11.80
C GLU A 159 6.49 -7.64 -10.36
N ILE A 160 5.32 -7.09 -10.02
CA ILE A 160 5.00 -6.60 -8.69
C ILE A 160 4.00 -7.57 -8.07
N THR A 161 4.42 -8.24 -7.01
CA THR A 161 3.60 -9.16 -6.24
C THR A 161 3.20 -8.53 -4.91
N LEU A 162 1.91 -8.50 -4.61
CA LEU A 162 1.36 -8.05 -3.35
C LEU A 162 0.74 -9.24 -2.62
N LYS A 163 1.05 -9.39 -1.34
CA LYS A 163 0.42 -10.38 -0.47
C LYS A 163 -0.43 -9.68 0.57
N SER A 164 -1.68 -10.11 0.74
CA SER A 164 -2.60 -9.45 1.68
C SER A 164 -3.66 -10.38 2.23
N PHE A 165 -4.14 -10.08 3.45
CA PHE A 165 -5.44 -10.55 3.92
C PHE A 165 -6.49 -9.50 3.61
N ILE A 166 -7.66 -9.92 3.15
CA ILE A 166 -8.77 -9.03 2.83
C ILE A 166 -9.98 -9.46 3.65
N GLU A 167 -10.57 -8.51 4.33
CA GLU A 167 -11.70 -8.69 5.22
C GLU A 167 -12.90 -7.91 4.67
N ASP A 168 -14.03 -8.60 4.57
CA ASP A 168 -15.34 -7.97 4.41
C ASP A 168 -15.88 -7.66 5.81
N ILE A 169 -16.10 -6.39 6.11
CA ILE A 169 -16.50 -5.95 7.45
C ILE A 169 -17.97 -5.56 7.40
N ILE A 170 -18.79 -6.44 7.94
CA ILE A 170 -20.23 -6.18 8.08
C ILE A 170 -20.43 -5.32 9.32
N ARG A 171 -20.76 -4.06 9.09
CA ARG A 171 -21.23 -3.17 10.15
C ARG A 171 -22.65 -3.58 10.53
N THR A 172 -22.74 -4.54 11.45
CA THR A 172 -23.96 -4.73 12.22
C THR A 172 -24.10 -3.54 13.15
N GLU A 173 -25.10 -2.69 12.93
CA GLU A 173 -25.54 -1.77 13.97
C GLU A 173 -25.90 -2.62 15.20
N LYS A 174 -25.05 -2.58 16.23
CA LYS A 174 -25.37 -3.18 17.53
C LYS A 174 -26.25 -2.19 18.27
N HIS A 175 -27.49 -2.59 18.52
CA HIS A 175 -28.43 -1.91 19.41
C HIS A 175 -27.71 -1.36 20.64
N ASP A 176 -27.70 -0.05 20.83
CA ASP A 176 -27.35 0.55 22.10
C ASP A 176 -28.52 0.38 23.10
N GLN A 177 -28.24 0.57 24.38
CA GLN A 177 -29.24 0.48 25.45
C GLN A 177 -30.36 1.53 25.36
N TYR A 178 -30.28 2.48 24.42
CA TYR A 178 -31.11 3.68 24.36
C TYR A 178 -31.99 3.78 23.10
N ARG A 179 -31.97 2.79 22.19
CA ARG A 179 -32.91 2.67 21.03
C ARG A 179 -33.05 3.96 20.21
N LEU A 180 -31.95 4.67 19.95
CA LEU A 180 -32.01 5.90 19.13
C LEU A 180 -31.69 5.68 17.65
N ASN A 181 -31.16 4.51 17.26
CA ASN A 181 -30.83 4.16 15.87
C ASN A 181 -31.32 2.74 15.54
N ASP A 182 -32.64 2.55 15.49
CA ASP A 182 -33.25 1.32 14.99
C ASP A 182 -33.84 1.61 13.60
N ASP A 183 -33.04 1.52 12.53
CA ASP A 183 -33.55 1.40 11.17
C ASP A 183 -32.62 0.50 10.33
N ASN A 184 -33.19 -0.59 9.79
CA ASN A 184 -32.57 -1.65 9.01
C ASN A 184 -31.37 -1.22 8.13
N HIS A 185 -30.21 -1.85 8.28
CA HIS A 185 -29.38 -2.34 7.16
C HIS A 185 -28.35 -3.38 7.64
N ASN A 186 -28.32 -4.53 6.96
CA ASN A 186 -27.38 -5.63 7.21
C ASN A 186 -27.34 -6.46 5.93
N PRO A 187 -26.70 -6.01 4.84
CA PRO A 187 -26.31 -7.00 3.86
C PRO A 187 -25.39 -8.00 4.62
N GLN A 188 -25.69 -9.30 4.55
CA GLN A 188 -24.92 -10.35 5.27
C GLN A 188 -23.46 -10.42 4.80
N GLN A 189 -23.18 -9.75 3.68
CA GLN A 189 -21.91 -9.58 2.98
C GLN A 189 -21.95 -8.22 2.27
N SER A 190 -20.82 -7.56 2.01
CA SER A 190 -20.80 -6.37 1.16
C SER A 190 -21.39 -6.65 -0.23
N GLU A 191 -22.01 -5.65 -0.86
CA GLU A 191 -22.70 -5.81 -2.16
C GLU A 191 -21.77 -5.74 -3.38
N ALA A 192 -20.46 -5.58 -3.15
CA ALA A 192 -19.46 -5.44 -4.19
C ALA A 192 -18.15 -6.12 -3.80
N PHE A 193 -17.09 -5.91 -4.60
CA PHE A 193 -15.74 -6.35 -4.29
C PHE A 193 -14.78 -5.16 -4.25
N PRO A 194 -13.77 -5.17 -3.36
CA PRO A 194 -12.74 -4.17 -3.42
C PRO A 194 -11.84 -4.36 -4.65
N ILE A 195 -11.25 -3.27 -5.10
CA ILE A 195 -10.31 -3.22 -6.22
C ILE A 195 -8.94 -2.88 -5.67
N VAL A 196 -7.97 -3.74 -5.95
CA VAL A 196 -6.55 -3.46 -5.75
C VAL A 196 -6.00 -2.92 -7.05
N ALA A 197 -5.37 -1.75 -7.01
CA ALA A 197 -4.75 -1.17 -8.19
C ALA A 197 -3.32 -0.73 -7.91
N VAL A 198 -2.51 -0.76 -8.95
CA VAL A 198 -1.10 -0.41 -8.91
C VAL A 198 -0.80 0.59 -10.02
N GLU A 199 -0.10 1.67 -9.66
CA GLU A 199 0.46 2.63 -10.60
C GLU A 199 1.99 2.70 -10.51
N LEU A 200 2.65 2.79 -11.65
CA LEU A 200 4.02 3.28 -11.74
C LEU A 200 3.99 4.77 -12.09
N ALA A 201 4.33 5.62 -11.13
CA ALA A 201 4.18 7.06 -11.23
C ALA A 201 5.50 7.78 -11.46
N ASN A 202 5.45 8.93 -12.12
CA ASN A 202 6.62 9.81 -12.31
C ASN A 202 7.05 10.50 -11.01
N VAL A 203 6.11 10.68 -10.09
CA VAL A 203 6.30 11.35 -8.80
C VAL A 203 5.63 10.53 -7.70
N PRO A 204 6.17 10.53 -6.47
CA PRO A 204 5.62 9.74 -5.37
C PRO A 204 4.38 10.34 -4.70
N GLU A 205 4.07 11.61 -4.95
CA GLU A 205 2.88 12.25 -4.39
C GLU A 205 1.60 11.61 -4.91
N ILE A 206 0.69 11.29 -3.99
CA ILE A 206 -0.62 10.74 -4.31
C ILE A 206 -1.57 11.90 -4.60
N ILE A 207 -2.14 11.94 -5.80
CA ILE A 207 -3.00 13.04 -6.25
C ILE A 207 -4.38 12.97 -5.56
N GLY A 208 -4.74 14.04 -4.87
CA GLY A 208 -6.04 14.20 -4.22
C GLY A 208 -6.16 15.55 -3.51
N ASN A 209 -7.36 15.88 -3.03
CA ASN A 209 -7.62 17.19 -2.43
C ASN A 209 -7.36 17.23 -0.93
N ASP A 210 -7.71 16.16 -0.22
CA ASP A 210 -7.55 16.07 1.24
C ASP A 210 -7.21 14.62 1.63
N PRO A 211 -5.91 14.30 1.78
CA PRO A 211 -5.44 12.96 2.13
C PRO A 211 -5.80 12.53 3.55
N CYS A 212 -6.19 13.48 4.41
CA CYS A 212 -6.50 13.22 5.83
C CYS A 212 -8.01 13.37 6.12
N ALA A 213 -8.84 13.59 5.10
CA ALA A 213 -10.28 13.68 5.25
C ALA A 213 -10.86 12.41 5.90
N LYS A 214 -11.97 12.58 6.63
CA LYS A 214 -12.74 11.45 7.19
C LYS A 214 -13.20 10.45 6.13
N ARG A 215 -13.44 10.93 4.90
CA ARG A 215 -13.80 10.14 3.71
C ARG A 215 -12.96 10.62 2.52
N PRO A 216 -11.70 10.18 2.46
CA PRO A 216 -10.75 10.64 1.47
C PRO A 216 -11.09 9.99 0.13
N VAL A 217 -11.16 10.81 -0.92
CA VAL A 217 -11.43 10.37 -2.30
C VAL A 217 -10.22 10.74 -3.14
N LEU A 218 -9.70 9.79 -3.90
CA LEU A 218 -8.60 10.00 -4.83
C LEU A 218 -9.15 10.62 -6.11
N ASN A 219 -8.52 11.72 -6.53
CA ASN A 219 -8.81 12.35 -7.81
C ASN A 219 -7.87 11.77 -8.89
N ASN A 220 -7.86 10.44 -9.02
CA ASN A 220 -7.00 9.79 -10.00
C ASN A 220 -7.45 10.14 -11.41
N ARG A 221 -6.65 10.97 -12.09
CA ARG A 221 -6.67 11.11 -13.54
C ARG A 221 -5.72 10.07 -14.09
N PHE A 222 -6.20 8.87 -14.40
CA PHE A 222 -5.36 7.78 -14.90
C PHE A 222 -4.66 8.19 -16.20
N VAL A 223 -3.33 8.39 -16.15
CA VAL A 223 -2.58 9.02 -17.25
C VAL A 223 -2.15 8.02 -18.33
N SER A 224 -2.11 6.70 -18.04
CA SER A 224 -1.79 5.69 -19.06
C SER A 224 -2.14 4.26 -18.63
N ALA A 225 -2.81 3.51 -19.49
CA ALA A 225 -3.10 2.09 -19.30
C ALA A 225 -1.85 1.20 -19.17
N ASN A 226 -0.68 1.70 -19.64
CA ASN A 226 0.60 0.99 -19.51
C ASN A 226 1.15 0.99 -18.09
N TYR A 227 0.80 2.01 -17.30
CA TYR A 227 1.39 2.26 -15.99
C TYR A 227 0.36 2.19 -14.87
N TYR A 228 -0.88 1.82 -15.17
CA TYR A 228 -1.93 1.63 -14.17
C TYR A 228 -2.67 0.32 -14.46
N LYS A 229 -2.68 -0.60 -13.48
CA LYS A 229 -3.34 -1.90 -13.58
C LYS A 229 -4.21 -2.15 -12.36
N THR A 230 -5.31 -2.86 -12.54
CA THR A 230 -6.29 -3.14 -11.48
C THR A 230 -6.65 -4.62 -11.47
N GLN A 231 -7.00 -5.13 -10.29
CA GLN A 231 -7.57 -6.46 -10.09
C GLN A 231 -8.68 -6.37 -9.06
N LYS A 232 -9.84 -6.96 -9.37
CA LYS A 232 -10.90 -7.15 -8.37
C LYS A 232 -10.45 -8.23 -7.38
N ALA A 233 -10.69 -7.97 -6.10
CA ALA A 233 -10.31 -8.89 -5.03
C ALA A 233 -11.52 -9.71 -4.57
N GLU A 234 -11.82 -10.80 -5.26
CA GLU A 234 -12.94 -11.69 -4.93
C GLU A 234 -12.81 -12.26 -3.52
N ILE A 235 -13.71 -11.91 -2.60
CA ILE A 235 -13.72 -12.40 -1.22
C ILE A 235 -14.57 -13.66 -1.19
N VAL A 236 -13.92 -14.79 -0.89
CA VAL A 236 -14.66 -16.01 -0.55
C VAL A 236 -15.22 -15.78 0.86
N VAL A 237 -16.53 -15.91 0.98
CA VAL A 237 -17.38 -15.63 2.16
C VAL A 237 -16.62 -15.71 3.50
N PRO A 238 -16.74 -14.71 4.39
CA PRO A 238 -15.99 -14.68 5.63
C PRO A 238 -16.25 -15.91 6.52
N PRO A 239 -15.25 -16.33 7.31
CA PRO A 239 -13.90 -15.79 7.37
C PRO A 239 -12.95 -16.62 6.49
N SER A 240 -12.60 -16.15 5.29
CA SER A 240 -11.43 -16.71 4.61
C SER A 240 -10.17 -16.06 5.21
N SER A 241 -9.51 -16.75 6.14
CA SER A 241 -8.16 -16.42 6.62
C SER A 241 -7.07 -16.65 5.56
N GLN A 242 -7.45 -16.75 4.29
CA GLN A 242 -6.55 -17.07 3.20
C GLN A 242 -5.82 -15.81 2.74
N GLN A 243 -4.51 -15.88 2.73
CA GLN A 243 -3.68 -14.85 2.14
C GLN A 243 -3.90 -14.84 0.62
N LYS A 244 -4.25 -13.69 0.07
CA LYS A 244 -4.35 -13.47 -1.36
C LYS A 244 -3.04 -12.93 -1.91
N THR A 245 -2.75 -13.30 -3.15
CA THR A 245 -1.58 -12.82 -3.88
C THR A 245 -2.06 -12.14 -5.17
N PHE A 246 -1.70 -10.89 -5.35
CA PHE A 246 -1.95 -10.13 -6.58
C PHE A 246 -0.64 -9.97 -7.33
N VAL A 247 -0.65 -10.19 -8.64
CA VAL A 247 0.56 -10.08 -9.48
C VAL A 247 0.27 -9.11 -10.62
N PHE A 248 1.07 -8.06 -10.71
CA PHE A 248 0.98 -7.04 -11.75
C PHE A 248 2.29 -6.97 -12.53
N ASN A 249 2.22 -7.17 -13.84
CA ASN A 249 3.38 -7.05 -14.72
C ASN A 249 3.35 -5.71 -15.45
N PHE A 250 4.44 -4.95 -15.46
CA PHE A 250 4.55 -3.67 -16.16
C PHE A 250 5.78 -3.68 -17.05
N SER A 251 5.62 -3.45 -18.34
CA SER A 251 6.76 -3.26 -19.25
C SER A 251 6.92 -1.79 -19.53
N THR A 252 7.96 -1.21 -18.93
CA THR A 252 8.20 0.22 -18.90
C THR A 252 8.92 0.65 -20.17
N THR A 253 8.43 1.68 -20.84
CA THR A 253 9.14 2.34 -21.95
C THR A 253 9.81 3.64 -21.50
N GLU A 254 9.40 4.14 -20.34
CA GLU A 254 9.89 5.36 -19.70
C GLU A 254 10.27 5.05 -18.26
N ALA A 255 11.18 5.85 -17.70
CA ALA A 255 11.49 5.78 -16.28
C ALA A 255 10.28 6.20 -15.43
N LYS A 256 10.11 5.56 -14.28
CA LYS A 256 9.14 5.91 -13.23
C LYS A 256 9.85 5.98 -11.89
N ASN A 257 9.36 6.78 -10.95
CA ASN A 257 10.06 7.05 -9.68
C ASN A 257 9.30 6.56 -8.45
N ALA A 258 8.09 6.04 -8.63
CA ALA A 258 7.29 5.54 -7.53
C ALA A 258 6.37 4.41 -7.96
N PHE A 259 6.06 3.56 -6.99
CA PHE A 259 4.99 2.58 -7.05
C PHE A 259 3.89 3.05 -6.11
N ILE A 260 2.65 3.14 -6.61
CA ILE A 260 1.49 3.52 -5.80
C ILE A 260 0.49 2.36 -5.79
N LEU A 261 0.22 1.85 -4.60
CA LEU A 261 -0.84 0.89 -4.32
C LEU A 261 -2.11 1.65 -3.95
N TYR A 262 -3.20 1.33 -4.63
CA TYR A 262 -4.53 1.84 -4.34
C TYR A 262 -5.44 0.72 -3.87
N TYR A 263 -6.26 1.02 -2.87
CA TYR A 263 -7.32 0.16 -2.39
C TYR A 263 -8.65 0.91 -2.47
N LEU A 264 -9.48 0.49 -3.41
CA LEU A 264 -10.64 1.25 -3.89
C LEU A 264 -11.91 0.41 -3.74
N PRO A 265 -13.06 1.00 -3.38
CA PRO A 265 -14.34 0.31 -3.44
C PRO A 265 -14.89 0.31 -4.88
N GLU A 266 -15.85 -0.56 -5.15
CA GLU A 266 -16.61 -0.48 -6.41
C GLU A 266 -17.56 0.71 -6.37
N ARG A 267 -17.62 1.45 -7.49
CA ARG A 267 -18.51 2.61 -7.65
C ARG A 267 -19.79 2.17 -8.34
N GLY A 268 -20.93 2.62 -7.84
CA GLY A 268 -22.23 2.47 -8.50
C GLY A 268 -22.66 3.70 -9.27
N SER A 269 -23.88 3.67 -9.76
CA SER A 269 -24.55 4.77 -10.45
C SER A 269 -26.03 4.79 -10.10
N ASP A 270 -26.60 5.97 -9.94
CA ASP A 270 -28.04 6.18 -9.73
C ASP A 270 -28.88 5.31 -10.71
N PRO A 271 -29.82 4.48 -10.23
CA PRO A 271 -30.42 4.44 -8.89
C PRO A 271 -29.77 3.47 -7.89
N TYR A 272 -28.61 2.88 -8.19
CA TYR A 272 -28.01 1.86 -7.32
C TYR A 272 -26.53 2.16 -7.02
N ILE A 273 -26.23 2.34 -5.74
CA ILE A 273 -24.88 2.47 -5.19
C ILE A 273 -24.64 1.25 -4.29
N PRO A 274 -23.64 0.40 -4.60
CA PRO A 274 -23.40 -0.78 -3.78
C PRO A 274 -22.85 -0.36 -2.42
N GLU A 275 -23.48 -0.86 -1.36
CA GLU A 275 -22.97 -0.67 -0.01
C GLU A 275 -21.87 -1.69 0.30
N SER A 276 -20.70 -1.20 0.69
CA SER A 276 -19.56 -2.08 0.95
C SER A 276 -18.54 -1.47 1.90
N PHE A 277 -17.92 -2.32 2.74
CA PHE A 277 -16.81 -1.96 3.60
C PHE A 277 -15.77 -3.08 3.63
N PHE A 278 -14.54 -2.74 3.23
CA PHE A 278 -13.44 -3.70 3.21
C PHE A 278 -12.21 -3.20 3.96
N GLY A 279 -11.54 -4.12 4.64
CA GLY A 279 -10.19 -3.96 5.15
C GLY A 279 -9.19 -4.78 4.35
N MET A 280 -8.00 -4.22 4.11
CA MET A 280 -6.86 -4.97 3.57
C MET A 280 -5.69 -4.86 4.53
N HIS A 281 -5.09 -5.99 4.89
CA HIS A 281 -3.82 -6.07 5.58
C HIS A 281 -2.74 -6.45 4.58
N LEU A 282 -1.96 -5.48 4.11
CA LEU A 282 -0.83 -5.70 3.22
C LEU A 282 0.32 -6.31 4.01
N THR A 283 0.66 -7.56 3.67
CA THR A 283 1.62 -8.39 4.42
C THR A 283 2.90 -8.69 3.63
N GLY A 284 2.96 -8.36 2.35
CA GLY A 284 4.23 -8.36 1.63
C GLY A 284 4.17 -7.68 0.28
N ILE A 285 5.32 -7.15 -0.15
CA ILE A 285 5.51 -6.52 -1.46
C ILE A 285 6.81 -7.09 -2.04
N ARG A 286 6.75 -7.62 -3.26
CA ARG A 286 7.93 -8.09 -3.99
C ARG A 286 7.96 -7.46 -5.37
N ILE A 287 9.11 -6.91 -5.76
CA ILE A 287 9.35 -6.35 -7.10
C ILE A 287 10.50 -7.11 -7.73
N ILE A 288 10.23 -7.73 -8.89
CA ILE A 288 11.22 -8.45 -9.69
C ILE A 288 11.36 -7.75 -11.04
N LYS A 289 12.59 -7.42 -11.42
CA LYS A 289 12.96 -6.94 -12.76
C LYS A 289 13.26 -8.12 -13.67
N LYS A 290 12.65 -8.14 -14.84
CA LYS A 290 12.80 -9.15 -15.89
C LYS A 290 13.21 -8.47 -17.20
N PRO A 291 13.71 -9.23 -18.18
CA PRO A 291 13.87 -8.73 -19.54
C PRO A 291 12.57 -8.10 -20.06
N PHE A 292 12.71 -7.09 -20.91
CA PHE A 292 11.56 -6.40 -21.48
C PHE A 292 10.67 -7.35 -22.27
N ASP A 293 9.36 -7.31 -22.00
CA ASP A 293 8.34 -8.12 -22.63
C ASP A 293 7.29 -7.18 -23.25
N PRO A 294 7.25 -7.03 -24.58
CA PRO A 294 6.31 -6.11 -25.23
C PRO A 294 4.85 -6.52 -25.04
N THR A 295 4.54 -7.76 -24.63
CA THR A 295 3.14 -8.23 -24.46
C THR A 295 2.41 -7.52 -23.32
N HIS A 296 3.13 -6.90 -22.38
CA HIS A 296 2.53 -6.11 -21.30
C HIS A 296 2.39 -4.62 -21.62
N VAL A 297 2.74 -4.20 -22.84
CA VAL A 297 2.53 -2.86 -23.37
C VAL A 297 1.18 -2.81 -24.10
N VAL A 298 0.24 -2.06 -23.55
CA VAL A 298 -0.99 -1.63 -24.22
C VAL A 298 -0.62 -0.60 -25.30
N PRO A 299 -0.83 -0.90 -26.59
CA PRO A 299 -0.59 0.05 -27.65
C PRO A 299 -1.53 1.25 -27.52
N PRO A 300 -1.12 2.46 -27.95
CA PRO A 300 -2.00 3.60 -27.97
C PRO A 300 -3.27 3.25 -28.77
N ARG A 301 -4.45 3.60 -28.23
CA ARG A 301 -5.70 3.49 -28.98
C ARG A 301 -5.56 4.35 -30.22
N VAL A 302 -5.68 3.72 -31.39
CA VAL A 302 -5.73 4.44 -32.67
C VAL A 302 -7.08 5.16 -32.70
N THR A 303 -7.09 6.45 -32.39
CA THR A 303 -8.32 7.26 -32.33
C THR A 303 -8.80 7.73 -33.70
N ASN A 304 -7.99 7.57 -34.75
CA ASN A 304 -8.36 7.81 -36.13
C ASN A 304 -8.11 6.53 -36.95
N PRO A 305 -9.14 5.83 -37.44
CA PRO A 305 -8.94 4.70 -38.33
C PRO A 305 -8.20 5.18 -39.57
N ASP A 306 -7.03 4.60 -39.84
CA ASP A 306 -6.32 4.82 -41.09
C ASP A 306 -7.00 3.96 -42.17
N PRO A 307 -7.70 4.57 -43.15
CA PRO A 307 -8.42 3.82 -44.18
C PRO A 307 -7.48 3.05 -45.13
N SER A 308 -6.16 3.23 -45.03
CA SER A 308 -5.17 2.50 -45.82
C SER A 308 -4.72 1.17 -45.21
N LEU A 309 -5.11 0.86 -43.96
CA LEU A 309 -4.76 -0.39 -43.30
C LEU A 309 -5.89 -1.43 -43.44
N PRO A 310 -5.57 -2.69 -43.81
CA PRO A 310 -6.57 -3.75 -43.94
C PRO A 310 -7.24 -4.03 -42.59
N CYS A 311 -8.57 -4.11 -42.61
CA CYS A 311 -9.40 -4.45 -41.45
C CYS A 311 -8.88 -5.72 -40.77
N GLY A 312 -8.51 -5.64 -39.49
CA GLY A 312 -8.02 -6.77 -38.69
C GLY A 312 -6.69 -6.52 -37.99
N PHE A 313 -5.89 -5.53 -38.41
CA PHE A 313 -4.79 -5.02 -37.60
C PHE A 313 -5.24 -3.78 -36.82
N ARG A 314 -5.35 -3.92 -35.50
CA ARG A 314 -5.53 -2.81 -34.54
C ARG A 314 -6.88 -2.07 -34.58
N GLY A 315 -7.97 -2.82 -34.43
CA GLY A 315 -9.19 -2.29 -33.82
C GLY A 315 -9.94 -1.23 -34.62
N GLY A 316 -10.19 -1.48 -35.91
CA GLY A 316 -11.11 -0.66 -36.70
C GLY A 316 -11.97 -1.50 -37.65
N CYS A 317 -13.28 -1.43 -37.42
CA CYS A 317 -14.26 -1.10 -38.46
C CYS A 317 -14.93 0.21 -38.03
#